data_AF-A0A7J5YEI1-F1
#
_entry.id   AF-A0A7J5YEI1-F1
#
_cell.length_a   1.000
_cell.length_b   1.000
_cell.length_c   1.000
_cell.angle_alpha   90.00
_cell.angle_beta   90.00
_cell.angle_gamma   90.00
#
_symmetry.space_group_name_H-M   'P 1'
#
loop_
_entity.id
_entity.type
_entity.pdbx_description
1 polymer ?
#
loop_
_entity_poly.entity_id
_entity_poly.type
_entity_poly.pdbx_seq_one_letter_code
_entity_poly.pdbx_strand_id
1 'polypeptide(L)'
;MDLHQKEIQGFFNIPVDNLRASPFLLQYIQEEDDIIDDVDSFVAAAETLKERGAYKIFVMATHGILSSDAPRLIEESAIDEVVVTNTIPHELQKLQCSKIKTVDISMILSEAIRRIHNGESMSYLFRNIGGR
;
A
#
# COMPACT_ATOMS: atom_id res chain seq x y z
N MET A 1 2.04 6.13 -8.69
CA MET A 1 1.65 4.81 -8.19
C MET A 1 0.45 5.06 -7.30
N ASP A 2 -0.62 4.29 -7.50
CA ASP A 2 -1.93 4.41 -6.86
C ASP A 2 -2.31 5.84 -6.46
N LEU A 3 -2.44 6.71 -7.47
CA LEU A 3 -2.97 8.06 -7.26
C LEU A 3 -4.31 7.99 -6.52
N HIS A 4 -4.42 8.80 -5.47
CA HIS A 4 -5.63 8.94 -4.65
C HIS A 4 -6.91 9.19 -5.45
N GLN A 5 -6.79 9.95 -6.55
CA GLN A 5 -7.82 10.12 -7.56
C GLN A 5 -7.19 9.99 -8.95
N LYS A 6 -7.79 9.21 -9.86
CA LYS A 6 -7.21 8.97 -11.21
C LYS A 6 -7.21 10.24 -12.05
N GLU A 7 -8.15 11.13 -11.77
CA GLU A 7 -8.35 12.45 -12.37
C GLU A 7 -7.11 13.35 -12.20
N ILE A 8 -6.27 13.10 -11.19
CA ILE A 8 -5.02 13.83 -10.96
C ILE A 8 -4.08 13.75 -12.17
N GLN A 9 -4.16 12.69 -12.98
CA GLN A 9 -3.38 12.60 -14.23
C GLN A 9 -3.71 13.74 -15.21
N GLY A 10 -4.94 14.25 -15.21
CA GLY A 10 -5.38 15.35 -16.07
C GLY A 10 -4.80 16.72 -15.71
N PHE A 11 -4.14 16.85 -14.56
CA PHE A 11 -3.47 18.10 -14.15
C PHE A 11 -2.07 18.29 -14.76
N PHE A 12 -1.53 17.27 -15.44
CA PHE A 12 -0.19 17.32 -16.02
C PHE A 12 -0.26 17.45 -17.55
N ASN A 13 0.51 18.39 -18.11
CA ASN A 13 0.70 18.54 -19.56
C ASN A 13 1.73 17.56 -20.15
N ILE A 14 2.14 16.56 -19.36
CA ILE A 14 3.11 15.54 -19.73
C ILE A 14 2.49 14.15 -19.49
N PRO A 15 2.93 13.09 -20.22
CA PRO A 15 2.45 11.73 -19.95
C PRO A 15 2.73 11.30 -18.51
N VAL A 16 1.71 10.76 -17.83
CA VAL A 16 1.80 10.25 -16.45
C VAL A 16 1.31 8.80 -16.40
N ASP A 17 2.17 7.88 -15.98
CA ASP A 17 1.81 6.47 -15.75
C ASP A 17 1.44 6.22 -14.28
N ASN A 18 0.15 5.98 -14.01
CA ASN A 18 -0.33 5.63 -12.67
C ASN A 18 -0.29 4.11 -12.44
N LEU A 19 0.88 3.61 -12.03
CA LEU A 19 1.11 2.20 -11.66
C LEU A 19 0.20 1.75 -10.50
N ARG A 20 -0.14 0.45 -10.44
CA ARG A 20 -0.97 -0.13 -9.37
C ARG A 20 -0.20 -1.13 -8.50
N ALA A 21 -0.38 -1.02 -7.19
CA ALA A 21 0.08 -1.97 -6.18
C ALA A 21 -0.87 -3.16 -6.03
N SER A 22 -2.14 -3.00 -6.40
CA SER A 22 -3.18 -4.04 -6.28
C SER A 22 -2.77 -5.45 -6.72
N PRO A 23 -1.98 -5.71 -7.78
CA PRO A 23 -1.56 -7.08 -8.07
C PRO A 23 -0.69 -7.72 -6.96
N PHE A 24 0.11 -6.91 -6.26
CA PHE A 24 0.96 -7.36 -5.15
C PHE A 24 0.17 -7.45 -3.85
N LEU A 25 -0.72 -6.50 -3.59
CA LEU A 25 -1.57 -6.53 -2.40
C LEU A 25 -2.68 -7.60 -2.51
N LEU A 26 -3.16 -7.91 -3.72
CA LEU A 26 -4.04 -9.07 -3.98
C LEU A 26 -3.36 -10.41 -3.68
N GLN A 27 -2.04 -10.50 -3.78
CA GLN A 27 -1.30 -11.66 -3.29
C GLN A 27 -1.40 -11.81 -1.76
N TYR A 28 -1.84 -10.75 -1.05
CA TYR A 28 -1.91 -10.64 0.42
C TYR A 28 -3.32 -10.38 1.02
N ILE A 29 -4.38 -10.11 0.21
CA ILE A 29 -5.86 -10.19 0.46
C ILE A 29 -6.63 -8.87 0.19
N GLN A 30 -7.94 -9.01 -0.09
CA GLN A 30 -8.90 -8.09 -0.70
C GLN A 30 -9.56 -7.08 0.26
N GLU A 31 -8.91 -5.96 0.55
CA GLU A 31 -9.53 -4.63 0.75
C GLU A 31 -8.37 -3.62 0.85
N GLU A 32 -8.28 -2.70 -0.11
CA GLU A 32 -7.18 -1.75 -0.24
C GLU A 32 -7.68 -0.33 -0.04
N ASP A 33 -7.09 0.39 0.91
CA ASP A 33 -7.00 1.84 0.86
C ASP A 33 -5.69 2.23 0.17
N ASP A 34 -5.65 3.40 -0.45
CA ASP A 34 -4.46 3.88 -1.16
C ASP A 34 -3.41 4.47 -0.20
N ILE A 35 -3.84 5.09 0.90
CA ILE A 35 -2.99 5.78 1.88
C ILE A 35 -3.42 5.44 3.32
N ILE A 36 -2.46 5.20 4.21
CA ILE A 36 -2.65 5.17 5.67
C ILE A 36 -1.82 6.29 6.28
N ASP A 37 -2.47 7.25 6.92
CA ASP A 37 -1.84 8.35 7.66
C ASP A 37 -2.36 8.39 9.10
N ASP A 38 -3.62 8.78 9.27
CA ASP A 38 -4.40 8.59 10.48
C ASP A 38 -4.91 7.15 10.57
N VAL A 39 -4.86 6.56 11.75
CA VAL A 39 -5.21 5.15 12.00
C VAL A 39 -6.45 4.96 12.87
N ASP A 40 -7.06 6.03 13.40
CA ASP A 40 -8.18 5.92 14.34
C ASP A 40 -9.39 5.19 13.73
N SER A 41 -9.69 5.46 12.46
CA SER A 41 -10.76 4.77 11.73
C SER A 41 -10.46 3.28 11.53
N PHE A 42 -9.22 2.94 11.20
CA PHE A 42 -8.77 1.56 11.02
C PHE A 42 -8.80 0.78 12.34
N VAL A 43 -8.40 1.41 13.45
CA VAL A 43 -8.48 0.83 14.79
C VAL A 43 -9.94 0.59 15.18
N ALA A 44 -10.81 1.58 15.02
CA ALA A 44 -12.24 1.43 15.34
C ALA A 44 -12.92 0.33 14.49
N ALA A 45 -12.56 0.25 13.21
CA ALA A 45 -13.03 -0.83 12.33
C ALA A 45 -12.50 -2.19 12.80
N ALA A 46 -11.22 -2.28 13.19
CA ALA A 46 -10.63 -3.51 13.68
C ALA A 46 -11.31 -4.00 14.98
N GLU A 47 -11.56 -3.12 15.94
CA GLU A 47 -12.30 -3.49 17.15
C GLU A 47 -13.70 -4.02 16.82
N THR A 48 -14.43 -3.33 15.93
CA THR A 48 -15.76 -3.78 15.48
C THR A 48 -15.72 -5.16 14.81
N LEU A 49 -14.72 -5.40 13.97
CA LEU A 49 -14.52 -6.71 13.32
C LEU A 49 -14.19 -7.78 14.36
N LYS A 50 -13.35 -7.46 15.35
CA LYS A 50 -12.97 -8.38 16.42
C LYS A 50 -14.17 -8.77 17.30
N GLU A 51 -15.00 -7.81 17.67
CA GLU A 51 -16.25 -8.03 18.41
C GLU A 51 -17.23 -8.94 17.65
N ARG A 52 -17.20 -8.90 16.31
CA ARG A 52 -18.00 -9.78 15.44
C ARG A 52 -17.36 -11.15 15.19
N GLY A 53 -16.27 -11.46 15.87
CA GLY A 53 -15.60 -12.77 15.81
C GLY A 53 -14.58 -12.90 14.67
N ALA A 54 -14.08 -11.79 14.12
CA ALA A 54 -12.97 -11.86 13.18
C ALA A 54 -11.74 -12.50 13.84
N TYR A 55 -11.27 -13.60 13.25
CA TYR A 55 -10.12 -14.34 13.78
C TYR A 55 -8.83 -13.54 13.62
N LYS A 56 -8.64 -12.93 12.45
CA LYS A 56 -7.51 -12.05 12.12
C LYS A 56 -7.95 -10.83 11.34
N ILE A 57 -7.23 -9.73 11.51
CA ILE A 57 -7.49 -8.44 10.90
C ILE A 57 -6.20 -7.91 10.28
N PHE A 58 -6.23 -7.73 8.97
CA PHE A 58 -5.12 -7.19 8.17
C PHE A 58 -5.54 -5.85 7.60
N VAL A 59 -4.64 -4.88 7.63
CA VAL A 59 -4.83 -3.59 6.95
C VAL A 59 -3.77 -3.49 5.85
N MET A 60 -4.19 -3.16 4.64
CA MET A 60 -3.31 -3.05 3.48
C MET A 60 -3.45 -1.69 2.82
N ALA A 61 -2.33 -1.07 2.48
CA ALA A 61 -2.33 0.12 1.66
C ALA A 61 -1.09 0.27 0.79
N THR A 62 -1.21 1.12 -0.24
CA THR A 62 -0.03 1.44 -1.06
C THR A 62 0.92 2.33 -0.28
N HIS A 63 0.44 3.45 0.26
CA HIS A 63 1.26 4.47 0.90
C HIS A 63 1.08 4.45 2.42
N GLY A 64 2.09 4.02 3.17
CA GLY A 64 2.13 4.15 4.63
C GLY A 64 2.78 5.46 5.06
N ILE A 65 2.01 6.55 5.18
CA ILE A 65 2.56 7.77 5.79
C ILE A 65 2.79 7.53 7.29
N LEU A 66 1.80 6.90 7.95
CA LEU A 66 1.88 6.43 9.34
C LEU A 66 2.47 7.50 10.27
N SER A 67 1.91 8.72 10.21
CA SER A 67 2.45 9.86 10.94
C SER A 67 2.09 9.82 12.44
N SER A 68 2.78 10.67 13.21
CA SER A 68 2.45 10.91 14.61
C SER A 68 2.42 9.61 15.44
N ASP A 69 1.34 9.37 16.18
CA ASP A 69 1.15 8.23 17.07
C ASP A 69 0.68 6.96 16.35
N ALA A 70 0.52 6.98 15.02
CA ALA A 70 -0.04 5.87 14.26
C ALA A 70 0.63 4.51 14.54
N PRO A 71 1.98 4.37 14.58
CA PRO A 71 2.61 3.09 14.91
C PRO A 71 2.23 2.57 16.30
N ARG A 72 2.16 3.47 17.30
CA ARG A 72 1.79 3.10 18.67
C ARG A 72 0.34 2.62 18.73
N LEU A 73 -0.58 3.35 18.10
CA LEU A 73 -2.00 2.99 18.04
C LEU A 73 -2.22 1.64 17.34
N ILE A 74 -1.50 1.37 16.25
CA ILE A 74 -1.54 0.07 15.57
C ILE A 74 -1.07 -1.05 16.50
N GLU A 75 0.06 -0.85 17.20
CA GLU A 75 0.62 -1.86 18.11
C GLU A 75 -0.37 -2.22 19.23
N GLU A 76 -1.07 -1.21 19.78
CA GLU A 76 -2.04 -1.37 20.87
C GLU A 76 -3.40 -1.92 20.42
N SER A 77 -3.74 -1.84 19.12
CA SER A 77 -5.06 -2.23 18.58
C SER A 77 -5.26 -3.74 18.33
N ALA A 78 -6.49 -4.13 18.01
CA ALA A 78 -6.84 -5.47 17.53
C ALA A 78 -6.32 -5.84 16.12
N ILE A 79 -5.66 -4.92 15.40
CA ILE A 79 -5.04 -5.22 14.10
C ILE A 79 -3.89 -6.21 14.30
N ASP A 80 -3.83 -7.26 13.47
CA ASP A 80 -2.75 -8.25 13.51
C ASP A 80 -1.53 -7.79 12.69
N GLU A 81 -1.77 -7.21 11.51
CA GLU A 81 -0.71 -6.82 10.60
C GLU A 81 -1.15 -5.64 9.72
N VAL A 82 -0.23 -4.68 9.53
CA VAL A 82 -0.38 -3.56 8.60
C VAL A 82 0.65 -3.73 7.50
N VAL A 83 0.20 -3.94 6.26
CA VAL A 83 1.05 -4.20 5.11
C VAL A 83 1.03 -2.99 4.18
N VAL A 84 2.16 -2.32 4.04
CA VAL A 84 2.32 -1.14 3.17
C VAL A 84 3.42 -1.34 2.13
N THR A 85 3.50 -0.54 1.08
CA THR A 85 4.65 -0.62 0.15
C THR A 85 5.79 0.30 0.60
N ASN A 86 7.01 0.10 0.11
CA ASN A 86 8.15 1.00 0.39
C ASN A 86 8.13 2.30 -0.44
N THR A 87 6.96 2.77 -0.87
CA THR A 87 6.79 4.11 -1.48
C THR A 87 7.20 5.24 -0.54
N ILE A 88 7.11 5.01 0.77
CA ILE A 88 7.58 5.89 1.84
C ILE A 88 8.54 5.08 2.74
N PRO A 89 9.63 5.66 3.29
CA PRO A 89 10.49 4.99 4.26
C PRO A 89 9.76 4.75 5.59
N HIS A 90 9.97 3.58 6.21
CA HIS A 90 9.23 3.14 7.40
C HIS A 90 10.14 2.69 8.57
N GLU A 91 11.44 2.98 8.50
CA GLU A 91 12.44 2.46 9.44
C GLU A 91 12.13 2.88 10.87
N LEU A 92 11.72 4.12 11.09
CA LEU A 92 11.39 4.65 12.42
C LEU A 92 10.06 4.12 12.94
N GLN A 93 9.08 3.94 12.06
CA GLN A 93 7.75 3.43 12.41
C GLN A 93 7.83 1.95 12.81
N LYS A 94 8.61 1.15 12.09
CA LYS A 94 8.84 -0.26 12.39
C LYS A 94 9.60 -0.51 13.69
N LEU A 95 10.38 0.45 14.16
CA LEU A 95 10.99 0.37 15.50
C LEU A 95 9.95 0.51 16.62
N GLN A 96 8.82 1.17 16.34
CA GLN A 96 7.75 1.42 17.29
C GLN A 96 6.60 0.40 17.19
N CYS A 97 6.45 -0.24 16.03
CA CYS A 97 5.37 -1.19 15.78
C CYS A 97 5.87 -2.40 15.00
N SER A 98 5.73 -3.58 15.62
CA SER A 98 6.19 -4.87 15.07
C SER A 98 5.25 -5.44 14.00
N LYS A 99 4.00 -4.94 14.00
CA LYS A 99 2.91 -5.31 13.09
C LYS A 99 3.03 -4.70 11.70
N ILE A 100 3.89 -3.69 11.50
CA ILE A 100 4.09 -3.06 10.18
C ILE A 100 5.01 -3.92 9.32
N LYS A 101 4.49 -4.45 8.20
CA LYS A 101 5.26 -5.08 7.12
C LYS A 101 5.32 -4.17 5.91
N THR A 102 6.41 -4.32 5.15
CA THR A 102 6.59 -3.56 3.91
C THR A 102 6.85 -4.48 2.74
N VAL A 103 6.09 -4.27 1.67
CA VAL A 103 6.29 -4.90 0.37
C VAL A 103 7.20 -4.01 -0.48
N ASP A 104 8.25 -4.60 -1.05
CA ASP A 104 9.15 -3.89 -1.96
C ASP A 104 8.52 -3.77 -3.35
N ILE A 105 8.42 -2.53 -3.84
CA ILE A 105 7.92 -2.21 -5.18
C ILE A 105 9.02 -1.74 -6.13
N SER A 106 10.29 -1.79 -5.70
CA SER A 106 11.45 -1.37 -6.49
C SER A 106 11.49 -2.03 -7.88
N MET A 107 11.09 -3.30 -7.96
CA MET A 107 11.00 -4.06 -9.20
C MET A 107 9.99 -3.48 -10.20
N ILE A 108 8.82 -3.03 -9.73
CA ILE A 108 7.79 -2.42 -10.60
C ILE A 108 8.31 -1.10 -11.13
N LEU A 109 8.90 -0.28 -10.25
CA LEU A 109 9.45 1.02 -10.63
C LEU A 109 10.62 0.85 -11.61
N SER A 110 11.50 -0.12 -11.38
CA SER A 110 12.62 -0.45 -12.27
C SER A 110 12.13 -0.87 -13.65
N GLU A 111 11.15 -1.78 -13.71
CA GLU A 111 10.60 -2.26 -14.97
C GLU A 111 9.82 -1.17 -15.71
N ALA A 112 9.13 -0.29 -14.97
CA ALA A 112 8.46 0.89 -15.54
C ALA A 112 9.47 1.83 -16.22
N ILE A 113 10.54 2.21 -15.52
CA ILE A 113 11.61 3.06 -16.06
C ILE A 113 12.24 2.41 -17.30
N ARG A 114 12.54 1.11 -17.24
CA ARG A 114 13.13 0.34 -18.36
C ARG A 114 12.23 0.37 -19.59
N ARG A 115 10.92 0.18 -19.42
CA ARG A 115 9.95 0.18 -20.53
C ARG A 115 9.79 1.56 -21.14
N ILE A 116 9.66 2.60 -20.32
CA ILE A 116 9.59 3.99 -20.79
C ILE A 116 10.83 4.34 -21.60
N HIS A 117 12.02 3.98 -21.11
CA HIS A 117 13.28 4.22 -21.81
C HIS A 117 13.35 3.53 -23.18
N ASN A 118 12.81 2.31 -23.29
CA ASN A 118 12.85 1.52 -24.52
C ASN A 118 11.61 1.69 -25.42
N GLY A 119 10.65 2.56 -25.07
CA GLY A 119 9.39 2.73 -25.80
C GLY A 119 8.49 1.48 -25.76
N GLU A 120 8.66 0.61 -24.76
CA GLU A 120 7.87 -0.61 -24.60
C GLU A 120 6.52 -0.32 -23.91
N SER A 121 5.53 -1.17 -24.19
CA SER A 121 4.20 -1.01 -23.59
C SER A 121 4.21 -1.25 -22.08
N MET A 122 3.64 -0.30 -21.33
CA MET A 122 3.39 -0.39 -19.88
C MET A 122 2.23 -1.33 -19.52
N SER A 123 1.42 -1.72 -20.51
CA SER A 123 0.24 -2.59 -20.34
C SER A 123 0.50 -3.89 -19.60
N TYR A 124 1.74 -4.40 -19.67
CA TYR A 124 2.14 -5.67 -19.04
C TYR A 124 2.17 -5.56 -17.50
N LEU A 125 2.64 -4.43 -16.98
CA LEU A 125 2.70 -4.16 -15.53
C LEU A 125 1.31 -4.06 -14.89
N PHE A 126 0.28 -3.74 -15.67
CA PHE A 126 -1.09 -3.66 -15.17
C PHE A 126 -1.85 -4.99 -15.19
N ARG A 127 -1.34 -6.00 -15.90
CA ARG A 127 -2.07 -7.24 -16.20
C ARG A 127 -1.39 -8.50 -15.67
N ASN A 128 -0.06 -8.56 -15.72
CA ASN A 128 0.70 -9.74 -15.34
C ASN A 128 1.84 -9.36 -14.41
N ILE A 129 1.61 -9.48 -13.11
CA ILE A 129 2.70 -9.51 -12.14
C ILE A 129 2.53 -10.78 -11.30
N GLY A 130 3.36 -11.76 -11.62
CA GLY A 130 3.22 -13.16 -11.20
C GLY A 130 3.45 -14.08 -12.39
N GLY A 131 4.71 -14.22 -12.80
CA GLY A 131 5.07 -14.92 -14.05
C GLY A 131 6.53 -15.34 -14.11
N ARG A 132 6.99 -16.04 -13.06
CA ARG A 132 7.83 -17.23 -13.17
C ARG A 132 7.35 -18.24 -12.14
#